data_AF-A0A2H0P1J8-F1
#
_entry.id   AF-A0A2H0P1J8-F1
#
_cell.length_a   1.000
_cell.length_b   1.000
_cell.length_c   1.000
_cell.angle_alpha   90.00
_cell.angle_beta   90.00
_cell.angle_gamma   90.00
#
_symmetry.space_group_name_H-M   'P 1'
#
loop_
_entity.id
_entity.type
_entity.pdbx_description
1 polymer ?
#
loop_
_entity_poly.entity_id
_entity_poly.type
_entity_poly.pdbx_seq_one_letter_code
_entity_poly.pdbx_strand_id
1 'polypeptide(L)' 'KTFVFAAVIALVSCFKGITTRGGAEGVGKATTAAVVISMVLILVLDYFATAVLNAFGIT' A
#
# COMPACT_ATOMS: atom_id res chain seq x y z
N LYS A 1 9.72 12.94 4.65
CA LYS A 1 8.59 12.36 5.43
C LYS A 1 7.79 11.35 4.61
N THR A 2 7.24 11.73 3.45
CA THR A 2 6.45 10.85 2.55
C THR A 2 7.27 9.82 1.76
N PHE A 3 8.56 10.07 1.50
CA PHE A 3 9.40 9.18 0.68
C PHE A 3 9.62 7.79 1.31
N VAL A 4 9.73 7.72 2.64
CA VAL A 4 9.92 6.43 3.36
C VAL A 4 8.64 5.60 3.34
N PHE A 5 7.47 6.25 3.50
CA PHE A 5 6.18 5.58 3.38
C PHE A 5 5.91 5.11 1.95
N ALA A 6 6.23 5.95 0.96
CA ALA A 6 6.12 5.60 -0.45
C ALA A 6 7.04 4.41 -0.82
N ALA A 7 8.26 4.35 -0.27
CA ALA A 7 9.19 3.25 -0.48
C ALA A 7 8.65 1.92 0.08
N VAL A 8 8.08 1.92 1.29
CA VAL A 8 7.48 0.73 1.90
C VAL A 8 6.25 0.26 1.11
N ILE A 9 5.38 1.19 0.69
CA ILE A 9 4.20 0.86 -0.13
C ILE A 9 4.61 0.29 -1.49
N ALA A 10 5.61 0.87 -2.15
CA ALA A 10 6.11 0.39 -3.44
C ALA A 10 6.70 -1.02 -3.31
N LEU A 11 7.44 -1.29 -2.23
CA LEU A 11 7.96 -2.62 -1.91
C LEU A 11 6.85 -3.64 -1.72
N VAL A 12 5.86 -3.34 -0.88
CA VAL A 12 4.71 -4.24 -0.61
C VAL A 12 3.87 -4.46 -1.88
N SER A 13 3.71 -3.43 -2.71
CA SER A 13 2.95 -3.50 -3.96
C SER A 13 3.67 -4.37 -5.00
N CYS A 14 4.99 -4.19 -5.17
CA CYS A 14 5.80 -5.05 -6.04
C CYS A 14 5.81 -6.49 -5.56
N PHE A 15 5.93 -6.70 -4.25
CA PHE A 15 5.97 -8.04 -3.67
C PHE A 15 4.67 -8.81 -3.91
N LYS A 16 3.52 -8.11 -3.82
CA LYS A 16 2.23 -8.73 -4.10
C LYS A 16 1.99 -8.96 -5.59
N GLY A 17 2.51 -8.10 -6.45
CA GLY A 17 2.50 -8.30 -7.91
C GLY A 17 3.32 -9.52 -8.34
N ILE A 18 4.49 -9.73 -7.75
CA ILE A 18 5.40 -10.86 -8.05
C ILE A 18 4.85 -12.20 -7.55
N THR A 19 4.09 -12.21 -6.45
CA THR A 19 3.51 -13.44 -5.88
C THR A 19 2.30 -13.96 -6.66
N THR A 20 1.84 -13.21 -7.67
CA THR A 20 0.68 -13.58 -8.49
C THR A 20 0.93 -14.86 -9.28
N ARG A 21 0.10 -15.89 -9.10
CA ARG A 21 0.13 -17.14 -9.88
C ARG A 21 -1.14 -17.25 -10.73
N GLY A 22 -1.02 -17.68 -12.00
CA GLY A 22 -2.18 -17.98 -12.85
C GLY A 22 -2.23 -17.39 -14.27
N GLY A 23 -1.09 -16.96 -14.85
CA GLY A 23 -1.06 -16.44 -16.23
C GLY A 23 -1.86 -15.12 -16.39
N ALA A 24 -2.20 -14.76 -17.63
CA ALA A 24 -2.81 -13.46 -17.96
C ALA A 24 -4.16 -13.20 -17.23
N GLU A 25 -4.98 -14.24 -17.05
CA GLU A 25 -6.27 -14.14 -16.34
C GLU A 25 -6.07 -13.95 -14.82
N GLY A 26 -5.08 -14.63 -14.25
CA GLY A 26 -4.67 -14.44 -12.85
C GLY A 26 -4.09 -13.04 -12.61
N VAL A 27 -3.36 -12.48 -13.58
CA VAL A 27 -2.81 -11.12 -13.51
C VAL A 27 -3.91 -10.06 -13.47
N GLY A 28 -4.98 -10.24 -14.26
CA GLY A 28 -6.12 -9.30 -14.26
C GLY A 28 -6.81 -9.25 -12.89
N LYS A 29 -7.20 -10.41 -12.36
CA LYS A 29 -7.82 -10.51 -11.02
C LYS A 29 -6.92 -10.01 -9.90
N ALA A 30 -5.63 -10.34 -9.95
CA ALA A 30 -4.67 -9.90 -8.95
C ALA A 30 -4.40 -8.40 -9.03
N THR A 31 -4.41 -7.79 -10.21
CA THR A 31 -4.27 -6.34 -10.37
C THR A 31 -5.46 -5.61 -9.76
N THR A 32 -6.69 -6.07 -10.01
CA THR A 32 -7.89 -5.47 -9.40
C THR A 32 -7.87 -5.62 -7.88
N ALA A 33 -7.53 -6.80 -7.36
CA ALA A 33 -7.38 -7.02 -5.94
C ALA A 33 -6.22 -6.20 -5.34
N ALA A 34 -5.12 -6.06 -6.05
CA ALA A 34 -3.98 -5.25 -5.64
C ALA A 34 -4.34 -3.77 -5.54
N VAL A 35 -5.08 -3.22 -6.51
CA VAL A 35 -5.56 -1.84 -6.49
C VAL A 35 -6.47 -1.60 -5.29
N VAL A 36 -7.45 -2.48 -5.05
CA VAL A 36 -8.35 -2.36 -3.89
C VAL A 36 -7.56 -2.40 -2.59
N ILE A 37 -6.64 -3.36 -2.45
CA ILE A 37 -5.85 -3.47 -1.22
C ILE A 37 -4.88 -2.29 -1.08
N SER A 38 -4.32 -1.77 -2.17
CA SER A 38 -3.47 -0.56 -2.12
C SER A 38 -4.26 0.68 -1.74
N MET A 39 -5.51 0.86 -2.22
CA MET A 39 -6.37 1.97 -1.78
C MET A 39 -6.69 1.87 -0.28
N VAL A 40 -7.01 0.67 0.22
CA VAL A 40 -7.25 0.44 1.66
C VAL A 40 -5.97 0.67 2.46
N LEU A 41 -4.82 0.20 1.97
CA LEU A 41 -3.53 0.36 2.64
C LEU A 41 -3.09 1.82 2.70
N ILE A 42 -3.34 2.61 1.64
CA ILE A 42 -3.10 4.06 1.62
C ILE A 42 -3.95 4.75 2.67
N LEU A 43 -5.26 4.43 2.76
CA LEU A 43 -6.15 5.00 3.79
C LEU A 43 -5.67 4.67 5.22
N VAL A 44 -5.26 3.41 5.46
CA VAL A 44 -4.73 2.99 6.76
C VAL A 44 -3.42 3.71 7.08
N LEU A 45 -2.51 3.81 6.11
CA LEU A 45 -1.25 4.52 6.29
C LEU A 45 -1.46 6.01 6.54
N ASP A 46 -2.43 6.64 5.88
CA ASP A 46 -2.76 8.05 6.07
C ASP A 46 -3.29 8.31 7.49
N TYR A 47 -4.16 7.43 7.99
CA TYR A 47 -4.67 7.49 9.36
C TYR A 47 -3.55 7.29 10.39
N PHE A 48 -2.68 6.30 10.15
CA PHE A 48 -1.55 6.03 11.03
C PHE A 48 -0.52 7.16 10.99
N ALA A 49 -0.25 7.73 9.82
CA ALA A 49 0.66 8.85 9.64
C ALA A 49 0.12 10.13 10.31
N THR A 50 -1.19 10.35 10.23
CA THR A 50 -1.87 11.47 10.90
C THR A 50 -1.89 11.26 12.42
N ALA A 51 -2.18 10.05 12.90
CA ALA A 51 -2.15 9.71 14.32
C ALA A 51 -0.74 9.81 14.92
N VAL A 52 0.29 9.32 14.22
CA VAL A 52 1.69 9.45 14.63
C VAL A 52 2.14 10.92 14.60
N LEU A 53 1.76 11.68 13.57
CA LEU A 53 2.06 13.11 13.49
C LEU A 53 1.39 13.90 14.63
N ASN A 54 0.15 13.56 14.97
CA ASN A 54 -0.58 14.15 16.09
C ASN A 54 0.01 13.71 17.44
N ALA A 55 0.40 12.44 17.59
CA ALA A 55 1.04 11.90 18.80
C ALA A 55 2.47 12.43 19.02
N PHE A 56 3.19 12.81 17.96
CA PHE A 56 4.50 13.47 18.05
C PHE A 56 4.41 14.98 18.40
N GLY A 57 3.23 15.51 18.73
CA GLY A 57 3.08 16.83 19.35
C GLY A 57 3.40 18.02 18.43
N ILE A 58 2.94 17.98 17.18
CA ILE A 58 2.88 19.18 16.33
C ILE A 58 1.42 19.66 16.21
N THR A 59 0.81 19.87 17.39
CA THR A 59 -0.26 20.84 17.68
C THR A 59 -0.11 21.21 19.16
#